data_AF-A0A832GXR9-F1
#
_entry.id   AF-A0A832GXR9-F1
#
_cell.length_a   1.000
_cell.length_b   1.000
_cell.length_c   1.000
_cell.angle_alpha   90.00
_cell.angle_beta   90.00
_cell.angle_gamma   90.00
#
_symmetry.space_group_name_H-M   'P 1'
#
loop_
_entity.id
_entity.type
_entity.pdbx_description
1 polymer ?
#
loop_
_entity_poly.entity_id
_entity_poly.type
_entity_poly.pdbx_seq_one_letter_code
_entity_poly.pdbx_strand_id
1 'polypeptide(L)'
;MLRASQALKRAEELIRKAIPFYAVNALLPPLAIFALSHGDSLVYLVLAPLVAYEIACLLSLALLLAGRSALTEYSVGSARRLLLAAGALGIFTAFVVGGLLVLKAKEGVALAVSARERVKREGAAK
;
A
#
# COMPACT_ATOMS: atom_id res chain seq x y z
N MET A 1 -2.37 -13.93 -22.36
CA MET A 1 -3.39 -13.32 -21.49
C MET A 1 -3.47 -13.97 -20.09
N LEU A 2 -3.52 -15.31 -19.98
CA LEU A 2 -3.66 -16.04 -18.69
C LEU A 2 -2.58 -15.70 -17.62
N ARG A 3 -1.32 -15.51 -18.03
CA ARG A 3 -0.23 -15.16 -17.08
C ARG A 3 -0.38 -13.75 -16.50
N ALA A 4 -0.90 -12.79 -17.27
CA ALA A 4 -1.08 -11.41 -16.82
C ALA A 4 -2.25 -11.29 -15.84
N SER A 5 -3.35 -12.01 -16.07
CA SER A 5 -4.46 -12.08 -15.14
C SER A 5 -4.11 -12.82 -13.85
N GLN A 6 -3.29 -13.88 -13.92
CA GLN A 6 -2.77 -14.55 -12.72
C GLN A 6 -1.84 -13.64 -11.89
N ALA A 7 -1.00 -12.84 -12.54
CA ALA A 7 -0.12 -11.89 -11.85
C ALA A 7 -0.92 -10.77 -11.14
N LEU A 8 -2.00 -10.27 -11.76
CA LEU A 8 -2.92 -9.32 -11.14
C LEU A 8 -3.65 -9.92 -9.92
N LYS A 9 -4.17 -11.15 -10.04
CA LYS A 9 -4.80 -11.85 -8.90
C LYS A 9 -3.83 -12.04 -7.73
N ARG A 10 -2.57 -12.40 -8.00
CA ARG A 10 -1.54 -12.50 -6.97
C ARG A 10 -1.26 -11.16 -6.30
N ALA A 11 -1.19 -10.07 -7.08
CA ALA A 11 -0.99 -8.73 -6.54
C ALA A 11 -2.17 -8.30 -5.64
N GLU A 12 -3.40 -8.57 -6.05
CA GLU A 12 -4.59 -8.30 -5.24
C GLU A 12 -4.60 -9.09 -3.94
N GLU A 13 -4.23 -10.38 -3.99
CA GLU A 13 -4.16 -11.22 -2.80
C GLU A 13 -3.10 -10.74 -1.81
N LEU A 14 -1.94 -10.29 -2.30
CA LEU A 14 -0.88 -9.68 -1.49
C LEU A 14 -1.36 -8.37 -0.84
N ILE A 15 -2.06 -7.52 -1.59
CA ILE A 15 -2.66 -6.29 -1.05
C ILE A 15 -3.68 -6.64 0.03
N ARG A 16 -4.54 -7.63 -0.20
CA ARG A 16 -5.56 -8.06 0.77
C ARG A 16 -4.93 -8.56 2.07
N LYS A 17 -3.79 -9.26 1.98
CA LYS A 17 -3.00 -9.67 3.16
C LYS A 17 -2.30 -8.49 3.84
N ALA A 18 -1.96 -7.43 3.11
CA ALA A 18 -1.31 -6.23 3.66
C ALA A 18 -2.29 -5.30 4.41
N ILE A 19 -3.58 -5.25 4.00
CA ILE A 19 -4.62 -4.43 4.64
C ILE A 19 -4.65 -4.54 6.18
N PRO A 20 -4.70 -5.73 6.80
CA PRO A 20 -4.74 -5.82 8.27
C PRO A 20 -3.51 -5.22 8.94
N PHE A 21 -2.32 -5.31 8.33
CA PHE A 21 -1.10 -4.70 8.88
C PHE A 21 -1.19 -3.17 8.87
N TYR A 22 -1.68 -2.59 7.77
CA TYR A 22 -1.88 -1.14 7.68
C TYR A 22 -2.99 -0.66 8.63
N ALA A 23 -4.04 -1.45 8.82
CA ALA A 23 -5.13 -1.15 9.74
C ALA A 23 -4.67 -1.18 11.21
N VAL A 24 -3.94 -2.22 11.61
CA VAL A 24 -3.34 -2.31 12.95
C VAL A 24 -2.39 -1.14 13.18
N ASN A 25 -1.60 -0.79 12.16
CA ASN A 25 -0.68 0.33 12.26
C ASN A 25 -1.38 1.69 12.41
N ALA A 26 -2.52 1.89 11.73
CA ALA A 26 -3.33 3.09 11.92
C ALA A 26 -4.01 3.14 13.31
N LEU A 27 -4.20 1.99 13.97
CA LEU A 27 -4.74 1.93 15.34
C LEU A 27 -3.69 2.19 16.43
N LEU A 28 -2.40 1.99 16.16
CA LEU A 28 -1.34 2.20 17.15
C LEU A 28 -1.30 3.64 17.70
N PRO A 29 -1.31 4.69 16.86
CA PRO A 29 -1.26 6.08 17.31
C PRO A 29 -2.41 6.46 18.26
N PRO A 30 -3.71 6.22 17.95
CA PRO A 30 -4.80 6.57 18.86
C PRO A 30 -4.76 5.75 20.17
N LEU A 31 -4.31 4.48 20.12
CA LEU A 31 -4.09 3.68 21.35
C LEU A 31 -2.95 4.26 22.20
N ALA A 32 -1.87 4.71 21.58
CA ALA A 32 -0.76 5.36 22.27
C ALA A 32 -1.20 6.70 22.89
N ILE A 33 -1.99 7.51 22.18
CA ILE A 33 -2.57 8.76 22.70
C ILE A 33 -3.45 8.46 23.92
N PHE A 34 -4.32 7.44 23.83
CA PHE A 34 -5.20 7.05 24.93
C PHE A 34 -4.44 6.49 26.15
N ALA A 35 -3.36 5.75 25.92
CA ALA A 35 -2.52 5.27 27.02
C ALA A 35 -1.72 6.40 27.66
N LEU A 36 -1.18 7.32 26.84
CA LEU A 36 -0.38 8.45 27.30
C LEU A 36 -1.23 9.52 27.98
N SER A 37 -2.51 9.67 27.65
CA SER A 37 -3.40 10.67 28.25
C SER A 37 -3.52 10.57 29.77
N HIS A 38 -3.13 9.44 30.36
CA HIS A 38 -3.05 9.23 31.81
C HIS A 38 -1.75 9.76 32.45
N GLY A 39 -0.79 10.25 31.66
CA GLY A 39 0.48 10.84 32.13
C GLY A 39 0.58 12.33 31.77
N ASP A 40 0.20 13.20 32.71
CA ASP A 40 -0.09 14.63 32.48
C ASP A 40 0.99 15.46 31.74
N SER A 41 2.28 15.14 31.84
CA SER A 41 3.33 16.04 31.34
C SER A 41 4.01 15.62 30.02
N LEU A 42 3.92 14.34 29.62
CA LEU A 42 4.55 13.83 28.40
C LEU A 42 3.63 13.90 27.17
N VAL A 43 2.31 13.95 27.40
CA VAL A 43 1.30 13.98 26.33
C VAL A 43 1.54 15.15 25.40
N TYR A 44 1.65 16.37 25.91
CA TYR A 44 1.77 17.57 25.08
C TYR A 44 3.05 17.60 24.24
N LEU A 45 4.14 16.99 24.72
CA LEU A 45 5.41 16.94 24.01
C LEU A 45 5.40 15.91 22.88
N VAL A 46 4.65 14.82 23.05
CA VAL A 46 4.58 13.70 22.10
C VAL A 46 3.33 13.79 21.19
N LEU A 47 2.33 14.59 21.54
CA LEU A 47 1.06 14.68 20.81
C LEU A 47 1.25 15.16 19.37
N ALA A 48 2.02 16.23 19.15
CA ALA A 48 2.29 16.75 17.82
C ALA A 48 2.98 15.73 16.88
N PRO A 49 4.10 15.09 17.27
CA PRO A 49 4.71 14.05 16.42
C PRO A 49 3.82 12.81 16.27
N LEU A 50 3.02 12.46 17.28
CA LEU A 50 2.14 11.30 17.23
C LEU A 50 0.94 11.51 16.29
N VAL A 51 0.36 12.71 16.27
CA VAL A 51 -0.66 13.12 15.28
C VAL A 51 -0.08 13.14 13.87
N ALA A 52 1.13 13.67 13.69
CA ALA A 52 1.80 13.64 12.38
C ALA A 52 2.03 12.21 11.88
N TYR A 53 2.41 11.30 12.80
CA TYR A 53 2.58 9.89 12.50
C TYR A 53 1.24 9.20 12.18
N GLU A 54 0.16 9.52 12.89
CA GLU A 54 -1.19 9.03 12.59
C GLU A 54 -1.66 9.43 11.19
N ILE A 55 -1.47 10.72 10.83
CA ILE A 55 -1.77 11.22 9.49
C ILE A 55 -0.99 10.42 8.43
N ALA A 56 0.29 10.14 8.68
CA ALA A 56 1.10 9.34 7.77
C ALA A 56 0.60 7.88 7.67
N CYS A 57 0.15 7.28 8.78
CA CYS A 57 -0.43 5.94 8.80
C CYS A 57 -1.75 5.86 8.01
N LEU A 58 -2.63 6.84 8.21
CA LEU A 58 -3.90 6.95 7.49
C LEU A 58 -3.68 7.21 6.00
N LEU A 59 -2.72 8.07 5.64
CA LEU A 59 -2.34 8.32 4.26
C LEU A 59 -1.79 7.05 3.58
N SER A 60 -0.96 6.30 4.29
CA SER A 60 -0.42 5.02 3.84
C SER A 60 -1.53 4.00 3.53
N LEU A 61 -2.52 3.89 4.42
CA LEU A 61 -3.70 3.04 4.24
C LEU A 61 -4.58 3.52 3.08
N ALA A 62 -4.82 4.84 2.97
CA ALA A 62 -5.60 5.43 1.89
C ALA A 62 -4.95 5.17 0.52
N LEU A 63 -3.63 5.29 0.41
CA LEU A 63 -2.88 4.97 -0.82
C LEU A 63 -2.96 3.49 -1.18
N LEU A 64 -2.92 2.60 -0.18
CA LEU A 64 -3.08 1.15 -0.40
C LEU A 64 -4.47 0.83 -0.96
N LEU A 65 -5.52 1.41 -0.35
CA LEU A 65 -6.90 1.24 -0.79
C LEU A 65 -7.14 1.84 -2.18
N ALA A 66 -6.62 3.04 -2.44
CA ALA A 66 -6.69 3.68 -3.76
C ALA A 66 -5.95 2.86 -4.83
N GLY A 67 -4.78 2.31 -4.52
CA GLY A 67 -4.03 1.41 -5.40
C GLY A 67 -4.79 0.12 -5.71
N ARG A 68 -5.53 -0.42 -4.73
CA ARG A 68 -6.43 -1.56 -4.93
C ARG A 68 -7.60 -1.22 -5.85
N SER A 69 -8.28 -0.09 -5.62
CA SER A 69 -9.38 0.36 -6.46
C SER A 69 -8.92 0.61 -7.91
N ALA A 70 -7.73 1.17 -8.07
CA ALA A 70 -7.12 1.35 -9.40
C ALA A 70 -6.80 0.03 -10.10
N LEU A 71 -6.42 -1.03 -9.36
CA LEU A 71 -6.25 -2.38 -9.90
C LEU A 71 -7.57 -2.98 -10.37
N THR A 72 -8.65 -2.80 -9.61
CA THR A 72 -9.99 -3.29 -10.00
C THR A 72 -10.55 -2.58 -11.22
N GLU A 73 -10.21 -1.29 -11.40
CA GLU A 73 -10.58 -0.50 -12.58
C GLU A 73 -9.63 -0.71 -13.79
N TYR A 74 -8.70 -1.68 -13.72
CA TYR A 74 -7.70 -1.94 -14.76
C TYR A 74 -6.78 -0.75 -15.12
N SER A 75 -6.67 0.29 -14.28
CA SER A 75 -5.78 1.44 -14.50
C SER A 75 -4.36 1.17 -13.98
N VAL A 76 -3.67 0.25 -14.68
CA VAL A 76 -2.41 -0.35 -14.23
C VAL A 76 -1.28 0.65 -13.99
N GLY A 77 -1.26 1.77 -14.72
CA GLY A 77 -0.28 2.85 -14.54
C GLY A 77 -0.48 3.66 -13.25
N SER A 78 -1.73 3.97 -12.92
CA SER A 78 -2.13 4.66 -11.68
C SER A 78 -1.86 3.76 -10.47
N ALA A 79 -2.33 2.51 -10.53
CA ALA A 79 -2.13 1.51 -9.49
C ALA A 79 -0.64 1.33 -9.12
N ARG A 80 0.25 1.32 -10.11
CA ARG A 80 1.69 1.17 -9.87
C ARG A 80 2.28 2.34 -9.07
N ARG A 81 1.88 3.58 -9.36
CA ARG A 81 2.37 4.76 -8.63
C ARG A 81 1.84 4.79 -7.21
N LEU A 82 0.54 4.51 -7.05
CA LEU A 82 -0.12 4.47 -5.75
C LEU A 82 0.42 3.36 -4.84
N LEU A 83 0.65 2.16 -5.39
CA LEU A 83 1.25 1.06 -4.63
C LEU A 83 2.72 1.31 -4.28
N LEU A 84 3.48 2.01 -5.13
CA LEU A 84 4.86 2.38 -4.81
C LEU A 84 4.87 3.40 -3.67
N ALA A 85 4.01 4.42 -3.73
CA ALA A 85 3.84 5.39 -2.66
C ALA A 85 3.38 4.73 -1.36
N ALA A 86 2.37 3.85 -1.42
CA ALA A 86 1.88 3.08 -0.27
C ALA A 86 2.95 2.16 0.32
N GLY A 87 3.75 1.49 -0.51
CA GLY A 87 4.83 0.61 -0.07
C GLY A 87 5.99 1.38 0.57
N ALA A 88 6.38 2.51 -0.02
CA ALA A 88 7.43 3.37 0.51
C ALA A 88 7.00 4.00 1.85
N LEU A 89 5.77 4.55 1.92
CA LEU A 89 5.22 5.03 3.18
C LEU A 89 5.09 3.88 4.19
N GLY A 90 4.60 2.72 3.79
CA GLY A 90 4.38 1.58 4.68
C GLY A 90 5.66 0.95 5.23
N ILE A 91 6.80 1.05 4.53
CA ILE A 91 8.11 0.70 5.12
C ILE A 91 8.46 1.68 6.25
N PHE A 92 8.18 2.96 6.04
CA PHE A 92 8.52 4.02 6.99
C PHE A 92 7.54 4.06 8.17
N THR A 93 6.28 3.72 7.94
CA THR A 93 5.20 3.90 8.92
C THR A 93 4.63 2.59 9.45
N ALA A 94 4.59 1.50 8.68
CA ALA A 94 3.65 0.39 8.92
C ALA A 94 4.28 -1.00 8.90
N PHE A 95 5.31 -1.19 9.72
CA PHE A 95 6.07 -2.44 9.83
C PHE A 95 6.69 -2.86 8.48
N VAL A 96 8.00 -3.01 8.45
CA VAL A 96 8.80 -3.40 7.25
C VAL A 96 8.14 -4.52 6.41
N VAL A 97 7.45 -5.46 7.07
CA VAL A 97 6.68 -6.56 6.46
C VAL A 97 5.52 -6.07 5.57
N GLY A 98 4.69 -5.13 6.04
CA GLY A 98 3.55 -4.60 5.29
C GLY A 98 4.00 -3.85 4.04
N GLY A 99 5.01 -2.98 4.18
CA GLY A 99 5.59 -2.26 3.05
C GLY A 99 6.26 -3.18 2.01
N LEU A 100 6.97 -4.23 2.46
CA LEU A 100 7.56 -5.25 1.58
C LEU A 100 6.51 -6.01 0.76
N LEU A 101 5.39 -6.40 1.38
CA LEU A 101 4.29 -7.08 0.70
C LEU A 101 3.71 -6.23 -0.44
N VAL A 102 3.56 -4.92 -0.20
CA VAL A 102 3.05 -3.97 -1.20
C VAL A 102 4.06 -3.75 -2.34
N LEU A 103 5.35 -3.67 -2.04
CA LEU A 103 6.40 -3.60 -3.06
C LEU A 103 6.47 -4.87 -3.92
N LYS A 104 6.29 -6.05 -3.31
CA LYS A 104 6.20 -7.33 -4.03
C LYS A 104 4.96 -7.38 -4.93
N ALA A 105 3.82 -6.85 -4.47
CA ALA A 105 2.62 -6.72 -5.29
C ALA A 105 2.89 -5.80 -6.52
N LYS A 106 3.62 -4.69 -6.33
CA LYS A 106 4.02 -3.79 -7.43
C LYS A 106 4.87 -4.49 -8.50
N GLU A 107 5.82 -5.34 -8.10
CA GLU A 107 6.63 -6.12 -9.04
C GLU A 107 5.77 -7.04 -9.91
N GLY A 108 4.78 -7.72 -9.31
CA GLY A 108 3.81 -8.55 -10.03
C GLY A 108 2.99 -7.76 -11.06
N VAL A 109 2.56 -6.55 -10.70
CA VAL A 109 1.83 -5.64 -11.61
C VAL A 109 2.72 -5.19 -12.76
N ALA A 110 3.99 -4.86 -12.52
CA ALA A 110 4.94 -4.44 -13.57
C ALA A 110 5.23 -5.56 -14.59
N LEU A 111 5.33 -6.81 -14.12
CA LEU A 111 5.48 -7.97 -15.00
C LEU A 111 4.22 -8.19 -15.85
N ALA A 112 3.03 -7.98 -15.29
CA ALA A 112 1.77 -8.10 -16.04
C ALA A 112 1.65 -7.04 -17.15
N VAL A 113 2.10 -5.81 -16.90
CA VAL A 113 2.12 -4.71 -17.88
C VAL A 113 3.05 -5.02 -19.04
N SER A 114 4.30 -5.40 -18.75
CA SER A 114 5.31 -5.67 -19.78
C SER A 114 4.93 -6.87 -20.66
N ALA A 115 4.32 -7.91 -20.08
CA ALA A 115 3.78 -9.04 -20.84
C ALA A 115 2.63 -8.62 -21.77
N ARG A 116 1.79 -7.67 -21.35
CA ARG A 116 0.67 -7.15 -22.16
C ARG A 116 1.15 -6.28 -23.32
N GLU A 117 2.18 -5.46 -23.10
CA GLU A 117 2.78 -4.62 -24.16
C GLU A 117 3.46 -5.45 -25.24
N ARG A 118 4.13 -6.55 -24.89
CA ARG A 118 4.74 -7.46 -25.87
C ARG A 118 3.69 -8.08 -26.81
N VAL A 119 2.59 -8.58 -26.26
CA VAL A 119 1.49 -9.14 -27.07
C VAL A 119 0.86 -8.09 -27.98
N LYS A 120 0.72 -6.84 -27.51
CA LYS A 120 0.19 -5.75 -28.34
C LYS A 120 1.12 -5.42 -29.52
N ARG A 121 2.44 -5.47 -29.33
CA ARG A 121 3.43 -5.25 -30.39
C ARG A 121 3.47 -6.39 -31.41
N GLU A 122 3.39 -7.64 -30.93
CA GLU A 122 3.35 -8.83 -31.81
C GLU A 122 2.05 -8.90 -32.62
N GLY A 123 0.93 -8.46 -32.06
CA GLY A 123 -0.35 -8.40 -32.77
C GLY A 123 -0.48 -7.23 -33.76
N ALA A 124 0.33 -6.19 -33.64
CA ALA A 124 0.34 -5.05 -34.57
C ALA A 124 1.32 -5.24 -35.75
N ALA A 125 2.13 -6.31 -35.71
CA ALA A 125 3.09 -6.67 -36.76
C ALA A 125 2.56 -7.75 -37.72
N LYS A 126 1.28 -8.13 -37.58
CA LYS A 126 0.53 -9.04 -38.44
C LYS A 126 -0.57 -8.26 -39.15
#